data_AF-A0AAV5CIJ3-F1
#
_entry.id   AF-A0AAV5CIJ3-F1
#
_cell.length_a   1.000
_cell.length_b   1.000
_cell.length_c   1.000
_cell.angle_alpha   90.00
_cell.angle_beta   90.00
_cell.angle_gamma   90.00
#
_symmetry.space_group_name_H-M   'P 1'
#
loop_
_entity.id
_entity.type
_entity.pdbx_description
1 polymer ?
#
loop_
_entity_poly.entity_id
_entity_poly.type
_entity_poly.pdbx_seq_one_letter_code
_entity_poly.pdbx_strand_id
1 'polypeptide(L)'
;MVWPCITRPLDNEGLGIIDLKVAGFALNLRWLWLQRLDECRPWIRLSVQCDKEVQAMFDASIHIRTGNGKLARFWTDRWINNTSIQEMTPDLCRAVGNEARRSRTVHETM
;
A
#
# COMPACT_ATOMS: atom_id res chain seq x y z
N MET A 1 -22.03 11.97 -17.17
CA MET A 1 -21.11 10.82 -17.38
C MET A 1 -21.88 9.55 -17.06
N VAL A 2 -21.99 8.59 -17.99
CA VAL A 2 -22.91 7.42 -17.91
C VAL A 2 -22.22 6.15 -17.39
N TRP A 3 -20.88 6.13 -17.36
CA TRP A 3 -20.08 4.97 -16.97
C TRP A 3 -20.41 4.40 -15.58
N PRO A 4 -20.56 5.21 -14.51
CA PRO A 4 -20.91 4.69 -13.18
C PRO A 4 -22.33 4.13 -13.07
N CYS A 5 -23.20 4.37 -14.05
CA CYS A 5 -24.52 3.75 -14.12
C CYS A 5 -24.45 2.39 -14.83
N ILE A 6 -23.66 2.32 -15.90
CA ILE A 6 -23.47 1.10 -16.72
C ILE A 6 -22.76 -0.01 -15.93
N THR A 7 -21.79 0.34 -15.09
CA THR A 7 -20.99 -0.65 -14.35
C THR A 7 -21.65 -1.17 -13.09
N ARG A 8 -22.87 -0.71 -12.76
CA ARG A 8 -23.62 -1.23 -11.62
C ARG A 8 -24.03 -2.69 -11.87
N PRO A 9 -24.20 -3.48 -10.79
CA PRO A 9 -24.83 -4.79 -10.88
C PRO A 9 -26.19 -4.71 -11.59
N LEU A 10 -26.60 -5.81 -12.23
CA LEU A 10 -27.90 -5.91 -12.89
C LEU A 10 -29.05 -5.63 -11.91
N ASP A 11 -28.87 -6.03 -10.64
CA ASP A 11 -29.79 -5.79 -9.53
C ASP A 11 -29.95 -4.30 -9.18
N ASN A 12 -28.99 -3.47 -9.57
CA ASN A 12 -28.94 -2.03 -9.32
C ASN A 12 -29.13 -1.22 -10.61
N GLU A 13 -29.89 -1.75 -11.57
CA GLU A 13 -30.25 -1.11 -12.85
C GLU A 13 -29.05 -0.79 -13.76
N GLY A 14 -27.91 -1.48 -13.56
CA GLY A 14 -26.75 -1.39 -14.44
C GLY A 14 -26.70 -2.50 -15.49
N LEU A 15 -25.68 -2.47 -16.35
CA LEU A 15 -25.42 -3.51 -17.34
C LEU A 15 -24.53 -4.64 -16.82
N GLY A 16 -24.10 -4.59 -15.55
CA GLY A 16 -23.22 -5.60 -14.95
C GLY A 16 -21.81 -5.63 -15.57
N ILE A 17 -21.43 -4.61 -16.33
CA ILE A 17 -20.10 -4.52 -16.94
C ILE A 17 -19.07 -4.17 -15.87
N ILE A 18 -17.95 -4.89 -15.84
CA ILE A 18 -16.88 -4.63 -14.87
C ILE A 18 -16.29 -3.24 -15.11
N ASP A 19 -16.24 -2.42 -14.06
CA ASP A 19 -15.46 -1.19 -14.09
C ASP A 19 -13.96 -1.51 -14.07
N LEU A 20 -13.31 -1.34 -15.22
CA LEU A 20 -11.88 -1.60 -15.38
C LEU A 20 -11.01 -0.80 -14.41
N LYS A 21 -11.44 0.41 -14.00
CA LYS A 21 -10.69 1.22 -13.05
C LYS A 21 -10.72 0.56 -11.66
N VAL A 22 -11.89 0.13 -11.21
CA VAL A 22 -12.07 -0.55 -9.93
C VAL A 22 -11.37 -1.91 -9.93
N ALA A 23 -11.50 -2.68 -11.01
CA ALA A 23 -10.79 -3.94 -11.17
C ALA A 23 -9.26 -3.74 -11.15
N GLY A 24 -8.76 -2.67 -11.79
CA GLY A 24 -7.35 -2.28 -11.76
C GLY A 24 -6.86 -1.95 -10.35
N PHE A 25 -7.65 -1.21 -9.57
CA PHE A 25 -7.34 -0.95 -8.16
C PHE A 25 -7.23 -2.23 -7.35
N ALA A 26 -8.18 -3.15 -7.47
CA ALA A 26 -8.14 -4.43 -6.77
C ALA A 26 -6.89 -5.26 -7.11
N LEU A 27 -6.50 -5.28 -8.39
CA LEU A 27 -5.29 -5.96 -8.84
C LEU A 27 -4.02 -5.32 -8.24
N ASN A 28 -3.92 -4.00 -8.28
CA ASN A 28 -2.77 -3.29 -7.72
C ASN A 28 -2.67 -3.45 -6.20
N LEU A 29 -3.79 -3.44 -5.46
CA LEU A 29 -3.80 -3.74 -4.02
C LEU A 29 -3.29 -5.14 -3.73
N ARG A 30 -3.76 -6.14 -4.49
CA ARG A 30 -3.25 -7.52 -4.38
C ARG A 30 -1.77 -7.60 -4.69
N TRP A 31 -1.29 -6.85 -5.67
CA TRP A 31 0.12 -6.80 -6.03
C TRP A 31 0.97 -6.20 -4.91
N LEU A 32 0.55 -5.06 -4.34
CA LEU A 32 1.21 -4.43 -3.18
C LEU A 32 1.29 -5.38 -1.98
N TRP A 33 0.21 -6.13 -1.72
CA TRP A 33 0.18 -7.16 -0.68
C TRP A 33 1.23 -8.25 -0.93
N LEU A 34 1.30 -8.78 -2.15
CA LEU A 34 2.25 -9.83 -2.52
C LEU A 34 3.70 -9.35 -2.47
N GLN A 35 3.99 -8.14 -2.97
CA GLN A 35 5.32 -7.55 -2.90
C GLN A 35 5.83 -7.42 -1.46
N ARG A 36 4.91 -7.22 -0.51
CA ARG A 36 5.26 -7.01 0.89
C ARG A 36 5.47 -8.30 1.67
N LEU A 37 4.74 -9.37 1.34
CA LEU A 37 4.87 -10.65 2.04
C LEU A 37 5.93 -11.58 1.46
N ASP A 38 6.18 -11.49 0.17
CA ASP A 38 6.90 -12.53 -0.57
C ASP A 38 8.18 -11.94 -1.14
N GLU A 39 9.22 -11.82 -0.29
CA GLU A 39 10.52 -11.20 -0.60
C GLU A 39 11.44 -12.08 -1.48
N CYS A 40 11.06 -13.33 -1.76
CA CYS A 40 11.88 -14.28 -2.51
C CYS A 40 11.43 -14.50 -3.97
N ARG A 41 10.36 -13.85 -4.44
CA ARG A 41 9.87 -14.03 -5.81
C ARG A 41 10.71 -13.26 -6.84
N PRO A 42 10.98 -13.84 -8.02
CA PRO A 42 11.75 -13.17 -9.07
C PRO A 42 11.11 -11.89 -9.61
N TRP A 43 9.79 -11.72 -9.47
CA TRP A 43 9.05 -10.54 -9.94
C TRP A 43 8.96 -9.38 -8.93
N ILE A 44 9.57 -9.45 -7.75
CA ILE A 44 9.57 -8.32 -6.80
C ILE A 44 10.21 -7.08 -7.39
N ARG A 45 11.25 -7.28 -8.20
CA ARG A 45 11.98 -6.19 -8.86
C ARG A 45 11.20 -5.54 -10.00
N LEU A 46 10.08 -6.13 -10.42
CA LEU A 46 9.14 -5.44 -11.30
C LEU A 46 8.47 -4.33 -10.47
N SER A 47 9.00 -3.12 -10.62
CA SER A 47 8.39 -1.93 -10.06
C SER A 47 7.10 -1.63 -10.82
N VAL A 48 6.00 -2.20 -10.37
CA VAL A 48 4.67 -1.71 -10.78
C VAL A 48 4.52 -0.33 -10.17
N GLN A 49 4.49 0.69 -11.02
CA GLN A 49 4.15 2.05 -10.63
C GLN A 49 2.67 2.04 -10.20
N CYS A 50 2.42 1.93 -8.90
CA CYS A 50 1.08 2.08 -8.36
C CYS A 50 0.76 3.56 -8.20
N ASP A 51 -0.44 3.95 -8.60
CA ASP A 51 -0.94 5.30 -8.39
C ASP A 51 -0.97 5.63 -6.89
N LYS A 52 -0.78 6.91 -6.56
CA LYS A 52 -0.82 7.40 -5.17
C LYS A 52 -2.14 7.06 -4.46
N GLU A 53 -3.25 7.08 -5.20
CA GLU A 53 -4.57 6.68 -4.69
C GLU A 53 -4.59 5.22 -4.22
N VAL A 54 -3.98 4.33 -5.00
CA VAL A 54 -3.90 2.90 -4.65
C VAL A 54 -3.00 2.69 -3.44
N GLN A 55 -1.86 3.38 -3.39
CA GLN A 55 -0.97 3.30 -2.22
C GLN A 55 -1.69 3.77 -0.95
N ALA A 56 -2.41 4.89 -1.01
CA ALA A 56 -3.18 5.39 0.12
C ALA A 56 -4.29 4.41 0.55
N MET A 57 -5.00 3.81 -0.41
CA MET A 57 -6.00 2.78 -0.13
C MET A 57 -5.38 1.53 0.51
N PHE A 58 -4.21 1.11 0.04
CA PHE A 58 -3.46 0.01 0.62
C PHE A 58 -3.05 0.30 2.06
N ASP A 59 -2.40 1.44 2.30
CA ASP A 59 -1.91 1.86 3.62
C ASP A 59 -3.07 2.02 4.63
N ALA A 60 -4.26 2.40 4.17
CA ALA A 60 -5.47 2.48 5.00
C ALA A 60 -6.12 1.10 5.27
N SER A 61 -5.89 0.11 4.41
CA SER A 61 -6.53 -1.20 4.47
C SER A 61 -5.71 -2.26 5.21
N ILE A 62 -4.44 -1.98 5.52
CA ILE A 62 -3.55 -2.92 6.20
C ILE A 62 -3.24 -2.50 7.64
N HIS A 63 -3.09 -3.50 8.51
CA HIS A 63 -2.56 -3.31 9.86
C HIS A 63 -1.26 -4.12 10.02
N ILE A 64 -0.22 -3.45 10.48
CA ILE A 64 1.10 -4.06 10.65
C ILE A 64 1.27 -4.40 12.12
N ARG A 65 1.42 -5.71 12.39
CA ARG A 65 1.77 -6.21 13.71
C ARG A 65 3.27 -6.46 13.76
N THR A 66 3.95 -5.72 14.63
CA THR A 66 5.39 -5.84 14.83
C THR A 66 5.70 -7.17 15.52
N GLY A 67 6.01 -8.20 14.73
CA GLY A 67 6.59 -9.45 15.21
C GLY A 67 8.11 -9.29 15.34
N ASN A 68 8.86 -9.92 14.45
CA ASN A 68 10.32 -9.74 14.36
C ASN A 68 10.74 -8.44 13.65
N GLY A 69 9.82 -7.57 13.23
CA GLY A 69 10.12 -6.27 12.62
C GLY A 69 10.78 -6.26 11.24
N LYS A 70 11.06 -7.42 10.62
CA LYS A 70 11.81 -7.49 9.35
C LYS A 70 11.02 -6.94 8.16
N LEU A 71 9.71 -7.18 8.14
CA LEU A 71 8.82 -6.74 7.06
C LEU A 71 8.20 -5.35 7.31
N ALA A 72 8.49 -4.72 8.45
CA ALA A 72 7.94 -3.42 8.81
C ALA A 72 8.99 -2.34 8.53
N ARG A 73 8.66 -1.35 7.69
CA ARG A 73 9.47 -0.17 7.42
C ARG A 73 9.41 0.77 8.61
N PHE A 74 10.56 1.19 9.08
CA PHE A 74 10.67 2.01 10.30
C PHE A 74 9.96 3.36 10.17
N TRP A 75 10.12 4.05 9.04
CA TRP A 75 9.65 5.43 8.88
C TRP A 75 8.20 5.55 8.41
N THR A 76 7.83 4.76 7.40
CA THR A 76 6.58 4.95 6.64
C THR A 76 5.43 4.11 7.16
N ASP A 77 5.71 2.96 7.76
CA ASP A 77 4.66 2.02 8.13
C ASP A 77 4.05 2.36 9.49
N ARG A 78 2.76 2.04 9.65
CA ARG A 78 2.00 2.26 10.88
C ARG A 78 2.18 1.14 11.90
N TRP A 79 3.43 0.94 12.33
CA TRP A 79 3.81 -0.18 13.21
C TRP A 79 3.82 0.17 14.71
N ILE A 80 3.66 1.46 15.08
CA ILE A 80 3.56 1.93 16.47
C ILE A 80 2.16 2.48 16.71
N ASN A 81 1.34 1.81 17.53
CA ASN A 81 -0.01 2.28 17.88
C ASN A 81 -0.84 2.71 16.64
N ASN A 82 -0.75 1.95 15.55
CA ASN A 82 -1.40 2.25 14.27
C ASN A 82 -0.99 3.61 13.65
N THR A 83 0.19 4.11 13.98
CA THR A 83 0.77 5.37 13.49
C THR A 83 2.20 5.12 13.00
N SER A 84 2.65 5.89 12.01
CA SER A 84 4.03 5.88 11.50
C SER A 84 4.87 6.98 12.14
N ILE A 85 6.20 6.80 12.16
CA ILE A 85 7.12 7.85 12.64
C ILE A 85 7.04 9.09 11.75
N GLN A 86 6.73 8.92 10.46
CA GLN A 86 6.49 10.02 9.54
C GLN A 86 5.27 10.87 9.90
N GLU A 87 4.20 10.25 10.41
CA GLU A 87 3.04 10.99 10.90
C GLU A 87 3.32 11.66 12.25
N MET A 88 4.05 10.99 13.14
CA MET A 88 4.37 11.53 14.48
C MET A 88 5.39 12.67 14.45
N THR A 89 6.41 12.56 13.58
CA THR A 89 7.56 13.47 13.55
C THR A 89 7.93 13.86 12.10
N PRO A 90 7.08 14.63 11.41
CA PRO A 90 7.30 14.97 10.01
C PRO A 90 8.59 15.77 9.78
N ASP A 91 8.98 16.62 10.73
CA ASP A 91 10.21 17.42 10.64
C ASP A 91 11.47 16.56 10.69
N LEU A 92 11.48 15.57 11.60
CA LEU A 92 12.57 14.59 11.68
C LEU A 92 12.67 13.79 10.37
N CYS A 93 11.54 13.33 9.83
CA CYS A 93 11.52 12.62 8.56
C CYS A 93 12.09 13.43 7.39
N ARG A 94 11.90 14.76 7.38
CA ARG A 94 12.49 15.62 6.33
C ARG A 94 14.01 15.72 6.44
N ALA A 95 14.56 15.64 7.65
CA ALA A 95 15.99 15.65 7.88
C ALA A 95 16.69 14.33 7.47
N VAL A 96 15.95 13.23 7.34
CA VAL A 96 16.50 11.92 6.96
C VAL A 96 16.54 11.75 5.43
N GLY A 97 17.64 11.18 4.92
CA GLY A 97 17.80 10.84 3.51
C GLY A 97 16.69 9.91 2.99
N ASN A 98 16.28 10.10 1.72
CA ASN A 98 15.17 9.34 1.13
C ASN A 98 15.44 7.82 1.08
N GLU A 99 16.69 7.43 0.86
CA GLU A 99 17.10 6.02 0.87
C GLU A 99 16.91 5.38 2.24
N ALA A 100 17.42 6.02 3.30
CA ALA A 100 17.26 5.56 4.67
C ALA A 100 15.77 5.49 5.10
N ARG A 101 14.92 6.37 4.57
CA ARG A 101 13.47 6.32 4.79
C ARG A 101 12.80 5.10 4.15
N ARG A 102 13.31 4.64 3.02
CA ARG A 102 12.72 3.56 2.20
C ARG A 102 13.23 2.17 2.54
N SER A 103 14.49 2.04 2.93
CA SER A 103 15.13 0.74 3.15
C SER A 103 15.07 0.25 4.58
N ARG A 104 15.11 1.14 5.58
CA ARG A 104 15.24 0.75 6.98
C ARG A 104 14.01 0.03 7.52
N THR A 105 14.25 -1.11 8.15
CA THR A 105 13.22 -1.91 8.82
C THR A 105 13.24 -1.70 10.34
N VAL A 106 12.16 -2.07 11.02
CA VAL A 106 12.07 -1.98 12.48
C VAL A 106 13.12 -2.86 13.16
N HIS A 107 13.35 -4.07 12.61
CA HIS A 107 14.37 -5.00 13.12
C HIS A 107 15.80 -4.46 13.07
N GLU A 108 16.13 -3.61 12.10
CA GLU A 108 17.49 -3.06 11.98
C GLU A 108 17.77 -1.92 12.97
N THR A 109 16.72 -1.36 13.58
CA THR A 109 16.79 -0.13 14.37
C THR A 109 16.48 -0.33 15.85
N MET A 110 15.92 -1.49 16.23
CA MET A 110 15.60 -1.89 17.61
C MET A 110 16.25 -3.22 17.94
#